data_AF-A0A7C2SPC3-F1
#
_entry.id   AF-A0A7C2SPC3-F1
#
_cell.length_a   1.000
_cell.length_b   1.000
_cell.length_c   1.000
_cell.angle_alpha   90.00
_cell.angle_beta   90.00
_cell.angle_gamma   90.00
#
_symmetry.space_group_name_H-M   'P 1'
#
loop_
_entity.id
_entity.type
_entity.pdbx_description
1 polymer ?
#
loop_
_entity_poly.entity_id
_entity_poly.type
_entity_poly.pdbx_seq_one_letter_code
_entity_poly.pdbx_strand_id
1 'polypeptide(L)'
;MRMPGSYRIASRSRSYEAQLHPALRGARRVQRILDSLRLELAGEGGCGRVRVRRILKEPVEVFRLELERPELSYQRVTLLDRDCLEELLELDGVRERLVPAEPL
;
A
#
# COMPACT_ATOMS: atom_id res chain seq x y z
N MET A 1 -22.27 33.08 0.72
CA MET A 1 -22.13 32.81 2.16
C MET A 1 -21.99 31.30 2.35
N ARG A 2 -20.88 30.81 2.90
CA ARG A 2 -20.62 29.36 3.09
C ARG A 2 -21.02 29.02 4.53
N MET A 3 -21.89 28.04 4.74
CA MET A 3 -22.35 27.70 6.09
C MET A 3 -21.17 27.18 6.94
N PRO A 4 -20.97 27.68 8.18
CA PRO A 4 -20.05 27.10 9.14
C PRO A 4 -20.42 25.63 9.35
N GLY A 5 -19.43 24.72 9.25
CA GLY A 5 -19.65 23.28 9.42
C GLY A 5 -19.97 22.49 8.14
N SER A 6 -19.94 23.11 6.97
CA SER A 6 -20.06 22.36 5.70
C SER A 6 -18.78 21.58 5.39
N TYR A 7 -18.79 20.26 5.63
CA TYR A 7 -17.73 19.35 5.17
C TYR A 7 -17.90 19.08 3.67
N ARG A 8 -16.82 19.26 2.90
CA ARG A 8 -16.77 18.78 1.50
C ARG A 8 -16.70 17.25 1.54
N ILE A 9 -17.75 16.57 1.06
CA ILE A 9 -17.67 15.14 0.76
C ILE A 9 -16.71 15.00 -0.43
N ALA A 10 -15.45 14.66 -0.13
CA ALA A 10 -14.34 14.74 -1.08
C ALA A 10 -14.29 13.61 -2.12
N SER A 11 -15.35 12.81 -2.30
CA SER A 11 -15.32 11.72 -3.29
C SER A 11 -16.73 11.40 -3.79
N ARG A 12 -17.00 11.74 -5.05
CA ARG A 12 -18.16 11.23 -5.81
C ARG A 12 -17.95 9.79 -6.31
N SER A 13 -16.74 9.23 -6.18
CA SER A 13 -16.43 7.86 -6.60
C SER A 13 -16.86 6.79 -5.60
N ARG A 14 -16.93 7.12 -4.30
CA ARG A 14 -17.29 6.15 -3.23
C ARG A 14 -18.72 5.62 -3.32
N SER A 15 -19.68 6.40 -3.83
CA SER A 15 -21.08 5.97 -3.97
C SER A 15 -21.25 4.86 -4.99
N TYR A 16 -20.50 4.89 -6.10
CA TYR A 16 -20.49 3.82 -7.09
C TYR A 16 -19.79 2.56 -6.57
N GLU A 17 -18.68 2.72 -5.84
CA GLU A 17 -17.99 1.57 -5.24
C GLU A 17 -18.92 0.80 -4.29
N ALA A 18 -19.76 1.48 -3.49
CA ALA A 18 -20.71 0.82 -2.61
C ALA A 18 -21.73 -0.08 -3.33
N GLN A 19 -21.98 0.15 -4.63
CA GLN A 19 -22.92 -0.64 -5.44
C GLN A 19 -22.29 -1.89 -6.07
N LEU A 20 -20.95 -2.00 -6.07
CA LEU A 20 -20.26 -3.15 -6.63
C LEU A 20 -20.37 -4.38 -5.72
N HIS A 21 -20.28 -5.57 -6.32
CA HIS A 21 -20.17 -6.83 -5.60
C HIS A 21 -18.97 -6.80 -4.62
N PRO A 22 -19.09 -7.32 -3.38
CA PRO A 22 -18.04 -7.25 -2.36
C PRO A 22 -16.65 -7.70 -2.84
N ALA A 23 -16.58 -8.78 -3.62
CA ALA A 23 -15.31 -9.28 -4.17
C ALA A 23 -14.63 -8.24 -5.10
N LEU A 24 -15.40 -7.60 -5.99
CA LEU A 24 -14.88 -6.57 -6.90
C LEU A 24 -14.45 -5.31 -6.15
N ARG A 25 -15.17 -4.95 -5.07
CA ARG A 25 -14.76 -3.86 -4.17
C ARG A 25 -13.43 -4.16 -3.48
N GLY A 26 -13.27 -5.40 -3.00
CA GLY A 26 -12.04 -5.90 -2.42
C GLY A 26 -10.88 -5.76 -3.39
N ALA A 27 -11.02 -6.34 -4.59
CA ALA A 27 -9.98 -6.29 -5.63
C ALA A 27 -9.59 -4.85 -5.99
N ARG A 28 -10.56 -3.95 -6.21
CA ARG A 28 -10.26 -2.53 -6.50
C ARG A 28 -9.55 -1.83 -5.36
N ARG A 29 -9.88 -2.15 -4.11
CA ARG A 29 -9.20 -1.60 -2.93
C ARG A 29 -7.75 -2.09 -2.88
N VAL A 30 -7.52 -3.38 -3.13
CA VAL A 30 -6.18 -3.97 -3.20
C VAL A 30 -5.36 -3.26 -4.27
N GLN A 31 -5.89 -3.13 -5.49
CA GLN A 31 -5.20 -2.45 -6.57
C GLN A 31 -4.80 -1.02 -6.20
N ARG A 32 -5.72 -0.27 -5.59
CA ARG A 32 -5.46 1.11 -5.14
C ARG A 32 -4.35 1.19 -4.09
N ILE A 33 -4.28 0.20 -3.20
CA ILE A 33 -3.22 0.12 -2.19
C ILE A 33 -1.89 -0.16 -2.88
N LEU A 34 -1.85 -1.10 -3.82
CA LEU A 34 -0.66 -1.43 -4.61
C LEU A 34 -0.19 -0.21 -5.42
N ASP A 35 -1.08 0.48 -6.11
CA ASP A 35 -0.75 1.70 -6.87
C ASP A 35 -0.18 2.80 -5.97
N SER A 36 -0.76 2.97 -4.77
CA SER A 36 -0.23 3.90 -3.79
C SER A 36 1.16 3.50 -3.29
N LEU A 37 1.41 2.21 -3.08
CA LEU A 37 2.73 1.71 -2.70
C LEU A 37 3.75 1.91 -3.83
N ARG A 38 3.35 1.67 -5.08
CA ARG A 38 4.18 1.87 -6.28
C ARG A 38 4.66 3.31 -6.40
N LEU A 39 3.75 4.27 -6.24
CA LEU A 39 4.11 5.70 -6.28
C LEU A 39 5.09 6.08 -5.17
N GLU A 40 4.89 5.56 -3.95
CA GLU A 40 5.83 5.77 -2.85
C GLU A 40 7.20 5.15 -3.15
N LEU A 41 7.21 3.91 -3.63
CA LEU A 41 8.42 3.15 -4.00
C LEU A 41 9.15 3.72 -5.21
N ALA A 42 8.48 4.40 -6.13
CA ALA A 42 9.10 5.12 -7.25
C ALA A 42 9.84 6.40 -6.78
N GLY A 43 9.64 6.83 -5.53
CA GLY A 43 10.30 8.00 -4.95
C GLY A 43 9.50 9.30 -5.09
N GLU A 44 8.29 9.27 -5.64
CA GLU A 44 7.42 10.46 -5.74
C GLU A 44 6.88 10.95 -4.36
N GLY A 45 7.27 10.28 -3.26
CA GLY A 45 6.78 10.57 -1.91
C GLY A 45 7.83 10.63 -0.81
N GLY A 46 9.13 10.71 -1.11
CA GLY A 46 10.18 10.73 -0.08
C GLY A 46 10.36 9.38 0.64
N CYS A 47 10.15 8.26 -0.07
CA CYS A 47 10.39 6.96 0.52
C CYS A 47 11.89 6.79 0.79
N GLY A 48 12.25 6.65 2.06
CA GLY A 48 13.59 6.33 2.51
C GLY A 48 13.85 4.83 2.40
N ARG A 49 14.09 4.17 3.53
CA ARG A 49 14.38 2.74 3.57
C ARG A 49 13.12 1.91 3.36
N VAL A 50 13.24 0.88 2.54
CA VAL A 50 12.20 -0.14 2.33
C VAL A 50 12.70 -1.49 2.82
N ARG A 51 11.88 -2.18 3.62
CA ARG A 51 12.16 -3.54 4.09
C ARG A 51 10.97 -4.44 3.85
N VAL A 52 11.25 -5.69 3.46
CA VAL A 52 10.24 -6.75 3.38
C VAL A 52 10.65 -7.89 4.30
N ARG A 53 9.71 -8.35 5.13
CA ARG A 53 9.87 -9.47 6.05
C ARG A 53 8.76 -10.47 5.83
N ARG A 54 9.07 -11.75 5.69
CA ARG A 54 8.05 -12.79 5.81
C ARG A 54 7.73 -12.99 7.29
N ILE A 55 6.48 -12.77 7.69
CA ILE A 55 6.03 -12.86 9.08
C ILE A 55 5.22 -14.12 9.38
N LEU A 56 4.60 -14.71 8.36
CA LEU A 56 3.89 -15.98 8.45
C LEU A 56 4.27 -16.82 7.23
N LYS A 57 4.51 -18.12 7.45
CA LYS A 57 4.83 -19.07 6.38
C LYS A 57 3.66 -20.02 6.10
N GLU A 58 2.98 -20.48 7.13
CA GLU A 58 1.89 -21.45 7.06
C GLU A 58 0.75 -21.01 8.00
N PRO A 59 -0.53 -21.22 7.64
CA PRO A 59 -1.02 -21.89 6.43
C PRO A 59 -1.01 -20.99 5.18
N VAL A 60 -0.82 -19.68 5.34
CA VAL A 60 -0.75 -18.71 4.24
C VAL A 60 0.49 -17.84 4.45
N GLU A 61 1.25 -17.64 3.38
CA GLU A 61 2.42 -16.75 3.45
C GLU A 61 1.97 -15.30 3.56
N VAL A 62 2.48 -14.61 4.60
CA VAL A 62 2.23 -13.18 4.82
C VAL A 62 3.55 -12.45 4.94
N PHE A 63 3.67 -11.38 4.18
CA PHE A 63 4.80 -10.50 4.12
C PHE A 63 4.44 -9.13 4.70
N ARG A 64 5.34 -8.59 5.51
CA ARG A 64 5.27 -7.25 6.07
C ARG A 64 6.22 -6.35 5.30
N LEU A 65 5.65 -5.39 4.58
CA LEU A 65 6.36 -4.31 3.90
C LEU A 65 6.40 -3.10 4.83
N GLU A 66 7.60 -2.58 5.05
CA GLU A 66 7.86 -1.39 5.85
C GLU A 66 8.51 -0.32 4.97
N LEU A 67 7.87 0.84 4.86
CA LEU A 67 8.42 2.01 4.19
C LEU A 67 8.63 3.13 5.19
N GLU A 68 9.88 3.58 5.33
CA GLU A 68 10.21 4.76 6.12
C GLU A 68 9.88 6.04 5.32
N ARG A 69 9.20 6.98 5.97
CA ARG A 69 8.94 8.33 5.44
C ARG A 69 9.53 9.35 6.40
N PRO A 70 10.83 9.65 6.29
CA PRO A 70 11.54 10.53 7.21
C PRO A 70 10.88 11.91 7.34
N GLU A 71 10.35 12.43 6.24
CA GLU A 71 9.71 13.75 6.14
C GLU A 71 8.44 13.84 6.98
N LEU A 72 7.78 12.70 7.21
CA LEU A 72 6.57 12.60 8.02
C LEU A 72 6.82 12.00 9.40
N SER A 73 8.09 11.68 9.74
CA SER A 73 8.47 10.98 10.97
C SER A 73 7.59 9.74 11.23
N TYR A 74 7.27 9.00 10.16
CA TYR A 74 6.32 7.90 10.17
C TYR A 74 6.84 6.71 9.36
N GLN A 75 6.40 5.51 9.73
CA GLN A 75 6.64 4.29 9.01
C GLN A 75 5.32 3.70 8.51
N ARG A 76 5.17 3.55 7.20
CA ARG A 76 4.03 2.85 6.61
C ARG A 76 4.29 1.35 6.67
N VAL A 77 3.42 0.63 7.38
CA VAL A 77 3.45 -0.84 7.44
C VAL A 77 2.26 -1.39 6.66
N THR A 78 2.52 -2.29 5.70
CA THR A 78 1.47 -2.98 4.93
C THR A 78 1.72 -4.49 4.97
N LEU A 79 0.67 -5.27 5.18
CA LEU A 79 0.71 -6.73 5.07
C LEU A 79 0.26 -7.14 3.68
N LEU A 80 1.04 -8.00 3.03
CA LEU A 80 0.82 -8.51 1.69
C LEU A 80 0.82 -10.04 1.76
N ASP A 81 -0.02 -10.67 0.94
CA ASP A 81 0.18 -12.07 0.59
C ASP A 81 1.30 -12.20 -0.45
N ARG A 82 1.58 -13.43 -0.86
CA ARG A 82 2.58 -13.72 -1.90
C ARG A 82 2.24 -13.01 -3.21
N ASP A 83 1.01 -13.15 -3.69
CA ASP A 83 0.60 -12.65 -5.01
C ASP A 83 0.72 -11.12 -5.08
N CYS A 84 0.25 -10.41 -4.05
CA CYS A 84 0.37 -8.95 -3.96
C CYS A 84 1.82 -8.48 -3.88
N LEU A 85 2.69 -9.25 -3.19
CA LEU A 85 4.12 -8.94 -3.16
C LEU A 85 4.75 -9.15 -4.54
N GLU A 86 4.46 -10.27 -5.19
CA GLU A 86 4.97 -10.57 -6.54
C GLU A 86 4.51 -9.50 -7.55
N GLU A 87 3.24 -9.10 -7.55
CA GLU A 87 2.69 -8.01 -8.39
C GLU A 87 3.36 -6.64 -8.10
N LEU A 88 3.82 -6.42 -6.86
CA LEU A 88 4.55 -5.20 -6.49
C LEU A 88 5.99 -5.24 -6.99
N LEU A 89 6.61 -6.43 -6.97
CA LEU A 89 8.00 -6.69 -7.40
C LEU A 89 8.17 -6.77 -8.91
N GLU A 90 7.10 -6.92 -9.67
CA GLU A 90 7.11 -6.87 -11.13
C GLU A 90 7.38 -5.46 -11.68
N LEU A 91 7.33 -4.41 -10.84
CA LEU A 91 7.77 -3.09 -11.27
C LEU A 91 9.29 -2.98 -11.34
N ASP A 92 9.76 -2.49 -12.47
CA ASP A 92 11.13 -2.07 -12.70
C ASP A 92 11.60 -1.11 -11.59
N GLY A 93 12.76 -1.40 -10.99
CA GLY A 93 13.37 -0.54 -9.96
C GLY A 93 12.91 -0.82 -8.53
N VAL A 94 11.83 -1.59 -8.31
CA VAL A 94 11.35 -1.89 -6.94
C VAL A 94 12.26 -2.92 -6.25
N ARG A 95 12.67 -3.96 -6.97
CA ARG A 95 13.53 -5.04 -6.42
C ARG A 95 14.85 -4.49 -5.90
N GLU A 96 15.43 -3.53 -6.61
CA GLU A 96 16.70 -2.87 -6.32
C GLU A 96 16.62 -1.99 -5.05
N ARG A 97 15.42 -1.52 -4.70
CA ARG A 97 15.17 -0.71 -3.50
C ARG A 97 14.90 -1.53 -2.25
N LEU A 98 14.58 -2.81 -2.40
CA LEU A 98 14.32 -3.67 -1.27
C LEU A 98 15.61 -4.09 -0.59
N VAL A 99 15.75 -3.68 0.67
CA VAL A 99 16.80 -4.23 1.52
C VAL A 99 16.24 -5.50 2.17
N PRO A 100 16.85 -6.68 1.96
CA PRO A 100 16.46 -7.88 2.69
C PRO A 100 16.58 -7.58 4.18
N ALA A 101 15.50 -7.83 4.91
CA ALA A 101 15.53 -7.67 6.35
C ALA A 101 16.37 -8.78 6.96
N GLU A 102 17.29 -8.41 7.87
CA GLU A 102 18.00 -9.38 8.69
C GLU A 102 16.99 -10.24 9.46
N PRO A 103 17.20 -11.58 9.50
CA PRO A 103 16.41 -12.43 10.38
C PRO A 103 16.67 -12.01 11.84
N LEU A 104 15.59 -11.93 12.62
CA LEU A 104 15.66 -11.78 14.07
C LEU A 104 16.32 -13.00 14.71
#